data_AF-A0A6A1V9P1-F1
#
_entry.id   AF-A0A6A1V9P1-F1
#
_cell.length_a   1.000
_cell.length_b   1.000
_cell.length_c   1.000
_cell.angle_alpha   90.00
_cell.angle_beta   90.00
_cell.angle_gamma   90.00
#
_symmetry.space_group_name_H-M   'P 1'
#
loop_
_entity.id
_entity.type
_entity.pdbx_description
1 polymer ?
#
loop_
_entity_poly.entity_id
_entity_poly.type
_entity_poly.pdbx_seq_one_letter_code
_entity_poly.pdbx_strand_id
1 'polypeptide(L)'
;MQPPFMRLMLREAILRLRSNGFSILALAMKAKYDELVGLTNMTVFAIDDVSIFSGSHSYINNVRFHIVPNHYLTSSDLEKLPAETVLQTLQRS
;
A
#
# COMPACT_ATOMS: atom_id res chain seq x y z
N MET A 1 -1.58 19.58 11.57
CA MET A 1 -2.96 19.06 11.63
C MET A 1 -3.20 18.27 10.35
N GLN A 2 -3.41 16.96 10.43
CA GLN A 2 -3.76 16.18 9.24
C GLN A 2 -5.25 16.27 8.95
N PRO A 3 -5.68 16.33 7.67
CA PRO A 3 -7.08 16.46 7.34
C PRO A 3 -7.87 15.24 7.85
N PRO A 4 -9.06 15.42 8.47
CA PRO A 4 -9.91 14.32 8.91
C PRO A 4 -10.25 13.31 7.80
N PHE A 5 -10.11 13.73 6.53
CA PHE A 5 -10.33 12.91 5.34
C PHE A 5 -9.38 11.70 5.22
N MET A 6 -8.09 11.82 5.55
CA MET A 6 -7.16 10.70 5.37
C MET A 6 -7.48 9.53 6.29
N ARG A 7 -7.90 9.82 7.54
CA ARG A 7 -8.34 8.80 8.50
C ARG A 7 -9.52 7.99 7.98
N LEU A 8 -10.50 8.67 7.38
CA LEU A 8 -11.68 8.04 6.81
C LEU A 8 -11.33 7.26 5.55
N MET A 9 -10.62 7.88 4.60
CA MET A 9 -10.24 7.24 3.33
C MET A 9 -9.37 5.99 3.56
N LEU A 10 -8.44 6.02 4.51
CA LEU A 10 -7.62 4.86 4.83
C LEU A 10 -8.45 3.70 5.41
N ARG A 11 -9.43 4.00 6.28
CA ARG A 11 -10.34 2.98 6.81
C ARG A 11 -11.20 2.38 5.70
N GLU A 12 -11.76 3.21 4.83
CA GLU A 12 -12.55 2.77 3.67
C GLU A 12 -11.71 1.92 2.71
N ALA A 13 -10.48 2.32 2.42
CA ALA A 13 -9.56 1.56 1.58
C ALA A 13 -9.27 0.18 2.18
N ILE A 14 -8.97 0.11 3.48
CA ILE A 14 -8.74 -1.17 4.18
C ILE A 14 -9.96 -2.09 4.09
N LEU A 15 -11.17 -1.55 4.30
CA LEU A 15 -12.41 -2.33 4.19
C LEU A 15 -12.65 -2.84 2.77
N ARG A 16 -12.42 -1.99 1.76
CA ARG A 16 -12.55 -2.35 0.35
C ARG A 16 -11.53 -3.42 -0.04
N LEU A 17 -10.26 -3.30 0.37
CA LEU A 17 -9.24 -4.31 0.10
C LEU A 17 -9.64 -5.68 0.66
N ARG A 18 -10.09 -5.73 1.93
CA ARG A 18 -10.57 -6.96 2.55
C ARG A 18 -11.73 -7.60 1.76
N SER A 19 -12.71 -6.80 1.35
CA SER A 19 -13.88 -7.32 0.63
C SER A 19 -13.58 -7.75 -0.82
N ASN A 20 -12.40 -7.42 -1.36
CA ASN A 20 -12.01 -7.73 -2.74
C ASN A 20 -10.86 -8.74 -2.85
N GLY A 21 -10.59 -9.54 -1.81
CA GLY A 21 -9.58 -10.62 -1.86
C GLY A 21 -8.14 -10.17 -1.54
N PHE A 22 -7.98 -9.02 -0.87
CA PHE A 22 -6.69 -8.51 -0.39
C PHE A 22 -6.68 -8.41 1.14
N SER A 23 -7.23 -9.40 1.84
CA SER A 23 -7.41 -9.40 3.29
C SER A 23 -6.09 -9.34 4.05
N ILE A 24 -5.05 -10.01 3.55
CA ILE A 24 -3.72 -10.00 4.18
C ILE A 24 -3.09 -8.62 4.10
N LEU A 25 -3.17 -7.96 2.93
CA LEU A 25 -2.74 -6.56 2.79
C LEU A 25 -3.56 -5.63 3.68
N ALA A 26 -4.89 -5.78 3.71
CA ALA A 26 -5.76 -4.98 4.57
C ALA A 26 -5.36 -5.09 6.05
N LEU A 27 -5.03 -6.30 6.51
CA LEU A 27 -4.53 -6.54 7.87
C LEU A 27 -3.18 -5.86 8.11
N ALA A 28 -2.25 -5.98 7.17
CA ALA A 28 -0.94 -5.36 7.26
C ALA A 28 -1.03 -3.81 7.29
N MET A 29 -1.90 -3.21 6.46
CA MET A 29 -2.17 -1.77 6.48
C MET A 29 -2.80 -1.33 7.80
N LYS A 30 -3.71 -2.12 8.37
CA LYS A 30 -4.29 -1.85 9.70
C LYS A 30 -3.21 -1.87 10.79
N ALA A 31 -2.26 -2.79 10.72
CA ALA A 31 -1.13 -2.86 11.65
C ALA A 31 -0.17 -1.67 11.52
N LYS A 32 -0.11 -1.02 10.33
CA LYS A 32 0.71 0.16 10.05
C LYS A 32 -0.08 1.47 10.06
N TYR A 33 -1.31 1.47 10.58
CA TYR A 33 -2.23 2.60 10.48
C TYR A 33 -1.62 3.93 10.93
N ASP A 34 -0.88 3.94 12.04
CA ASP A 34 -0.29 5.17 12.60
C ASP A 34 0.81 5.77 11.70
N GLU A 35 1.53 4.94 10.95
CA GLU A 35 2.50 5.39 9.95
C GLU A 35 1.77 5.91 8.69
N LEU A 36 0.77 5.15 8.23
CA LEU A 36 0.07 5.42 6.98
C LEU A 36 -0.86 6.63 7.04
N VAL A 37 -1.53 6.83 8.18
CA VAL A 37 -2.40 7.98 8.39
C VAL A 37 -1.62 9.29 8.29
N GLY A 38 -0.31 9.25 8.61
CA GLY A 38 0.68 10.34 8.56
C GLY A 38 0.99 10.89 7.16
N LEU A 39 0.63 10.15 6.11
CA LEU A 39 0.97 10.50 4.74
C LEU A 39 -0.06 11.45 4.10
N THR A 40 0.36 12.19 3.08
CA THR A 40 -0.54 13.03 2.27
C THR A 40 -1.41 12.17 1.34
N ASN A 41 -0.78 11.17 0.72
CA ASN A 41 -1.38 10.11 -0.09
C ASN A 41 -0.39 8.94 -0.14
N MET A 42 -0.76 7.85 -0.79
CA MET A 42 0.15 6.73 -1.05
C MET A 42 -0.29 5.94 -2.28
N THR A 43 0.65 5.24 -2.89
CA THR A 43 0.39 4.20 -3.88
C THR A 43 0.76 2.86 -3.27
N VAL A 44 -0.15 1.88 -3.32
CA VAL A 44 0.05 0.54 -2.77
C VAL A 44 0.03 -0.47 -3.91
N PHE A 45 1.14 -1.19 -4.10
CA PHE A 45 1.24 -2.31 -5.02
C PHE A 45 0.71 -3.58 -4.35
N ALA A 46 -0.60 -3.81 -4.51
CA ALA A 46 -1.30 -4.87 -3.82
C ALA A 46 -1.08 -6.25 -4.44
N ILE A 47 -0.81 -7.24 -3.60
CA ILE A 47 -0.82 -8.67 -3.96
C ILE A 47 -2.07 -9.31 -3.33
N ASP A 48 -2.82 -10.09 -4.12
CA ASP A 48 -4.03 -10.77 -3.67
C ASP A 48 -3.71 -11.96 -2.73
N ASP A 49 -4.71 -12.35 -1.95
CA ASP A 49 -4.57 -13.39 -0.92
C ASP A 49 -4.09 -14.74 -1.54
N VAL A 50 -4.58 -15.13 -2.72
CA VAL A 50 -4.20 -16.40 -3.37
C VAL A 50 -2.73 -16.39 -3.76
N SER A 51 -2.26 -15.30 -4.35
CA SER A 51 -0.85 -15.10 -4.72
C SER A 51 0.08 -15.10 -3.50
N ILE A 52 -0.38 -14.55 -2.36
CA ILE A 52 0.40 -14.58 -1.10
C ILE A 52 0.51 -16.01 -0.57
N PHE A 53 -0.60 -16.76 -0.49
CA PHE A 53 -0.62 -18.11 0.08
C PHE A 53 0.02 -19.17 -0.84
N SER A 54 0.00 -18.96 -2.15
CA SER A 54 0.69 -19.83 -3.11
C SER A 54 2.18 -19.49 -3.28
N GLY A 55 2.60 -18.31 -2.82
CA GLY A 55 3.94 -17.76 -3.02
C GLY A 55 4.73 -17.54 -1.72
N SER A 56 5.35 -16.34 -1.61
CA SER A 56 6.33 -16.03 -0.57
C SER A 56 5.71 -15.73 0.79
N HIS A 57 6.16 -16.46 1.82
CA HIS A 57 5.82 -16.26 3.22
C HIS A 57 6.24 -14.88 3.79
N SER A 58 7.04 -14.10 3.05
CA SER A 58 7.64 -12.84 3.54
C SER A 58 6.79 -11.58 3.32
N TYR A 59 5.68 -11.67 2.58
CA TYR A 59 4.87 -10.49 2.20
C TYR A 59 4.46 -9.62 3.40
N ILE A 60 4.00 -10.24 4.49
CA ILE A 60 3.55 -9.53 5.69
C ILE A 60 4.68 -8.72 6.33
N ASN A 61 5.88 -9.31 6.42
CA ASN A 61 7.06 -8.66 6.99
C ASN A 61 7.60 -7.54 6.10
N ASN A 62 7.27 -7.59 4.80
CA ASN A 62 7.80 -6.71 3.77
C ASN A 62 6.76 -5.73 3.20
N VAL A 63 5.59 -5.58 3.84
CA VAL A 63 4.51 -4.71 3.31
C VAL A 63 4.96 -3.28 3.03
N ARG A 64 5.97 -2.77 3.76
CA ARG A 64 6.54 -1.43 3.56
C ARG A 64 7.21 -1.27 2.18
N PHE A 65 7.72 -2.34 1.58
CA PHE A 65 8.24 -2.35 0.21
C PHE A 65 7.17 -2.23 -0.87
N HIS A 66 5.90 -2.50 -0.52
CA HIS A 66 4.78 -2.40 -1.46
C HIS A 66 4.11 -1.03 -1.43
N ILE A 67 4.59 -0.09 -0.61
CA ILE A 67 3.93 1.20 -0.38
C ILE A 67 4.89 2.32 -0.75
N VAL A 68 4.49 3.15 -1.71
CA VAL A 68 5.16 4.39 -2.09
C VAL A 68 4.49 5.56 -1.38
N PRO A 69 5.16 6.22 -0.41
CA PRO A 69 4.55 7.28 0.38
C PRO A 69 4.50 8.61 -0.38
N ASN A 70 3.45 9.40 -0.18
CA ASN A 70 3.30 10.76 -0.71
C ASN A 70 3.34 10.88 -2.24
N HIS A 71 3.11 9.78 -2.95
CA HIS A 71 2.87 9.77 -4.39
C HIS A 71 1.57 9.01 -4.70
N TYR A 72 0.71 9.60 -5.50
CA TYR A 72 -0.42 8.95 -6.15
C TYR A 72 -0.04 8.69 -7.61
N LEU A 73 0.16 7.42 -7.97
CA LEU A 73 0.56 6.98 -9.30
C LEU A 73 -0.53 6.07 -9.87
N THR A 74 -1.09 6.47 -11.01
CA THR A 74 -1.99 5.62 -11.79
C THR A 74 -1.19 4.69 -12.70
N SER A 75 -1.84 3.68 -13.29
CA SER A 75 -1.19 2.81 -14.28
C SER A 75 -0.59 3.61 -15.45
N SER A 76 -1.26 4.66 -15.92
CA SER A 76 -0.75 5.52 -17.00
C SER A 76 0.48 6.34 -16.57
N ASP A 77 0.56 6.72 -15.29
CA ASP A 77 1.75 7.42 -14.78
C ASP A 77 2.95 6.46 -14.74
N LEU A 78 2.73 5.21 -14.31
CA LEU A 78 3.75 4.17 -14.28
C LEU A 78 4.26 3.80 -15.68
N GLU A 79 3.37 3.71 -16.67
CA GLU A 79 3.74 3.43 -18.07
C GLU A 79 4.61 4.51 -18.70
N LYS A 80 4.51 5.75 -18.23
CA LYS A 80 5.31 6.89 -18.72
C LYS A 80 6.67 6.98 -18.05
N LEU A 81 6.89 6.24 -16.97
CA LEU A 81 8.20 6.22 -16.31
C LEU A 81 9.20 5.51 -17.23
N PRO A 82 10.46 6.00 -17.30
CA PRO A 82 11.54 5.25 -17.92
C PRO A 82 11.63 3.84 -17.33
N ALA A 83 12.00 2.87 -18.16
CA ALA A 83 12.36 1.55 -17.67
C ALA A 83 13.44 1.69 -16.58
N GLU A 84 13.38 0.80 -15.58
CA GLU A 84 14.29 0.79 -14.42
C GLU A 84 14.13 1.96 -13.45
N THR A 85 13.06 2.75 -13.55
CA THR A 85 12.74 3.76 -12.54
C THR A 85 12.58 3.12 -11.16
N VAL A 86 13.38 3.58 -10.19
CA VAL A 86 13.31 3.13 -8.80
C VAL A 86 12.34 4.02 -8.03
N LEU A 87 11.30 3.43 -7.46
CA LEU A 87 10.36 4.11 -6.57
C LEU A 87 10.79 3.94 -5.11
N GLN A 88 10.91 5.05 -4.38
CA GLN A 88 11.18 5.00 -2.95
C GLN A 88 9.96 4.52 -2.20
N THR A 89 10.14 3.49 -1.37
CA THR A 89 9.05 2.85 -0.61
C THR A 89 9.11 3.26 0.87
N LEU A 90 8.14 2.82 1.67
CA LEU A 90 8.18 3.00 3.13
C LEU A 90 9.30 2.22 3.80
N GLN A 91 9.95 1.27 3.10
CA GLN A 91 11.16 0.67 3.62
C GLN A 91 12.25 1.74 3.73
N ARG A 92 12.60 2.12 4.97
CA ARG A 92 13.85 2.83 5.24
C ARG A 92 14.95 1.79 5.48
N SER A 93 16.08 1.98 4.79
CA SER A 93 17.39 1.40 5.15
C SER A 93 17.83 1.88 6.53
#